data_AF-A0AA50HNW4-F1
#
_entry.id   AF-A0AA50HNW4-F1
#
_cell.length_a   1.000
_cell.length_b   1.000
_cell.length_c   1.000
_cell.angle_alpha   90.00
_cell.angle_beta   90.00
_cell.angle_gamma   90.00
#
_symmetry.space_group_name_H-M   'P 1'
#
loop_
_entity.id
_entity.type
_entity.pdbx_description
1 polymer ?
#
loop_
_entity_poly.entity_id
_entity_poly.type
_entity_poly.pdbx_seq_one_letter_code
_entity_poly.pdbx_strand_id
1 'polypeptide(L)' 'MAVGKLASRVNKTGKLIETEFVLEIRVEEGLITRFRMFEDSYAVSEAFS' A
#
# COMPACT_ATOMS: atom_id res chain seq x y z
N MET A 1 -12.93 -5.92 1.44
CA MET A 1 -11.57 -5.61 1.91
C MET A 1 -10.69 -6.80 1.59
N ALA A 2 -9.48 -6.57 1.10
CA ALA A 2 -8.49 -7.62 0.85
C ALA A 2 -7.32 -7.44 1.81
N VAL A 3 -6.77 -8.53 2.32
CA VAL A 3 -5.58 -8.54 3.18
C VAL A 3 -4.44 -9.25 2.46
N GLY A 4 -3.21 -8.83 2.69
CA GLY A 4 -2.07 -9.45 2.03
C GLY A 4 -0.73 -8.98 2.57
N LYS A 5 0.32 -9.50 1.92
CA LYS A 5 1.71 -9.08 2.14
C LYS A 5 2.22 -8.45 0.85
N LEU A 6 2.96 -7.35 0.99
CA LEU A 6 3.54 -6.61 -0.12
C LEU A 6 5.03 -6.40 0.14
N ALA A 7 5.84 -6.72 -0.87
CA ALA A 7 7.22 -6.29 -0.95
C ALA A 7 7.33 -5.26 -2.09
N SER A 8 7.79 -4.06 -1.78
CA SER A 8 7.94 -2.96 -2.74
C SER A 8 9.31 -2.30 -2.61
N ARG A 9 9.82 -1.73 -3.71
CA ARG A 9 11.13 -1.05 -3.72
C ARG A 9 10.95 0.41 -4.10
N VAL A 10 11.48 1.30 -3.27
CA VAL A 10 11.51 2.73 -3.57
C VAL A 10 12.62 2.99 -4.59
N ASN A 11 12.27 3.32 -5.84
CA ASN A 11 13.26 3.48 -6.92
C ASN A 11 14.36 4.50 -6.61
N LYS A 12 14.01 5.61 -5.93
CA LYS A 12 14.95 6.69 -5.62
C LYS A 12 16.02 6.27 -4.61
N THR A 13 15.65 5.51 -3.58
CA THR A 13 16.54 5.15 -2.46
C THR A 13 17.04 3.71 -2.57
N GLY A 14 16.43 2.88 -3.41
CA GLY A 14 16.68 1.44 -3.53
C GLY A 14 16.17 0.62 -2.35
N LYS A 15 15.63 1.25 -1.30
CA LYS A 15 15.17 0.60 -0.07
C LYS A 15 13.97 -0.32 -0.36
N LEU A 16 13.98 -1.49 0.26
CA LEU A 16 12.88 -2.45 0.22
C LEU A 16 11.96 -2.20 1.41
N ILE A 17 10.65 -2.18 1.15
CA ILE A 17 9.59 -2.16 2.16
C ILE A 17 8.91 -3.52 2.10
N GLU A 18 8.81 -4.20 3.24
CA GLU A 18 8.01 -5.41 3.39
C GLU A 18 6.95 -5.15 4.46
N THR A 19 5.66 -5.25 4.09
CA THR A 19 4.55 -4.90 4.98
C THR A 19 3.35 -5.80 4.76
N GLU A 20 2.58 -6.02 5.82
CA GLU A 20 1.20 -6.46 5.70
C GLU A 20 0.33 -5.26 5.29
N PHE A 21 -0.72 -5.51 4.52
CA PHE A 21 -1.64 -4.45 4.09
C PHE A 21 -3.09 -4.88 4.14
N VAL A 22 -3.96 -3.88 4.26
CA VAL A 22 -5.40 -3.98 4.00
C VAL A 22 -5.76 -3.04 2.85
N LEU A 23 -6.39 -3.58 1.81
CA LEU A 23 -6.91 -2.82 0.69
C LEU A 23 -8.44 -2.74 0.75
N GLU A 24 -8.96 -1.53 0.94
CA GLU A 24 -10.38 -1.20 0.88
C GLU A 24 -10.70 -0.62 -0.52
N ILE A 25 -11.49 -1.37 -1.29
CA ILE A 25 -12.02 -0.92 -2.58
C ILE A 25 -13.53 -0.88 -2.49
N ARG A 26 -14.15 0.21 -2.97
CA ARG A 26 -15.58 0.28 -3.26
C ARG A 26 -15.79 0.42 -4.76
N VAL A 27 -16.68 -0.40 -5.31
CA VAL A 27 -17.10 -0.33 -6.71
C VAL A 27 -18.60 -0.03 -6.73
N GLU A 28 -18.98 1.04 -7.42
CA GLU A 28 -20.36 1.46 -7.65
C GLU A 28 -20.52 1.67 -9.16
N GLU A 29 -21.57 1.10 -9.75
CA GLU A 29 -21.84 1.18 -11.20
C GLU A 29 -20.65 0.75 -12.09
N GLY A 30 -19.87 -0.22 -11.63
CA GLY A 30 -18.69 -0.72 -12.33
C GLY A 30 -17.44 0.18 -12.24
N LEU A 31 -17.52 1.29 -11.49
CA LEU A 31 -16.42 2.22 -11.28
C LEU A 31 -15.89 2.14 -9.86
N ILE A 32 -14.58 2.30 -9.68
CA ILE A 32 -13.97 2.39 -8.35
C ILE A 32 -14.30 3.76 -7.76
N THR A 33 -15.11 3.81 -6.70
CA THR A 33 -15.48 5.05 -6.00
C THR A 33 -14.73 5.25 -4.69
N ARG A 34 -13.99 4.24 -4.22
CA ARG A 34 -13.06 4.35 -3.09
C ARG A 34 -11.89 3.39 -3.24
N PHE A 35 -10.69 3.88 -2.96
CA PHE A 35 -9.46 3.09 -2.90
C PHE A 35 -8.63 3.57 -1.71
N ARG A 36 -8.46 2.72 -0.69
CA ARG A 36 -7.59 2.99 0.46
C ARG A 36 -6.72 1.79 0.76
N MET A 37 -5.41 2.02 0.84
CA MET A 37 -4.45 1.05 1.36
C MET A 37 -4.06 1.47 2.77
N PHE A 38 -4.08 0.51 3.68
CA PHE A 38 -3.55 0.63 5.03
C PHE A 38 -2.34 -0.28 5.13
N GLU A 39 -1.18 0.29 5.39
CA GLU A 39 0.10 -0.38 5.57
C GLU A 39 0.89 0.33 6.68
N ASP A 40 2.08 -0.17 7.02
CA ASP A 40 2.96 0.49 7.98
C ASP A 40 3.49 1.82 7.41
N SER A 41 2.81 2.92 7.76
CA SER A 41 3.16 4.26 7.28
C SER A 41 4.52 4.73 7.79
N TYR A 42 5.01 4.20 8.91
CA TYR A 42 6.32 4.52 9.44
C TYR A 42 7.42 3.86 8.59
N ALA A 43 7.30 2.57 8.32
CA ALA A 43 8.22 1.84 7.44
C ALA A 43 8.28 2.44 6.03
N VAL A 44 7.12 2.86 5.50
CA VAL A 44 7.05 3.59 4.23
C VAL A 44 7.81 4.92 4.34
N SER A 45 7.54 5.75 5.34
CA SER A 45 8.21 7.05 5.51
C SER A 45 9.73 6.91 5.59
N GLU A 46 10.24 5.96 6.38
CA GLU A 46 11.68 5.71 6.54
C GLU A 46 12.36 5.26 5.24
N ALA A 47 11.62 4.60 4.34
CA ALA A 47 12.14 4.17 3.05
C ALA A 47 12.28 5.31 2.02
N PHE A 48 11.58 6.44 2.23
CA PHE A 48 11.64 7.62 1.36
C PHE A 48 12.67 8.66 1.80
N SER A 49 13.14 8.59 3.06
CA SER A 49 14.29 9.36 3.59
C SER A 49 15.61 8.86 2.99
#